data_AF-A0A3N4LYJ2-F1
#
_entry.id   AF-A0A3N4LYJ2-F1
#
_cell.length_a   1.000
_cell.length_b   1.000
_cell.length_c   1.000
_cell.angle_alpha   90.00
_cell.angle_beta   90.00
_cell.angle_gamma   90.00
#
_symmetry.space_group_name_H-M   'P 1'
#
loop_
_entity.id
_entity.type
_entity.pdbx_description
1 polymer ?
#
loop_
_entity_poly.entity_id
_entity_poly.type
_entity_poly.pdbx_seq_one_letter_code
_entity_poly.pdbx_strand_id
1 'polypeptide(L)' 'MSPTGAANGASNTIALTGTGGPHHVNADYLKNVILQFLEKDKKMQMQLIPVLSHLLKFNGEDVSKWEAAVNAR' A
#
# COMPACT_ATOMS: atom_id res chain seq x y z
N MET A 1 35.21 -20.84 35.72
CA MET A 1 33.80 -21.14 35.42
C MET A 1 33.29 -20.10 34.45
N SER A 2 33.04 -20.48 33.20
CA SER A 2 32.49 -19.61 32.17
C SER A 2 30.97 -19.50 32.33
N PRO A 3 30.36 -18.32 32.17
CA PRO A 3 28.98 -18.21 31.76
C PRO A 3 28.90 -18.01 30.24
N THR A 4 28.35 -19.03 29.60
CA THR A 4 27.40 -19.09 28.49
C THR A 4 27.06 -17.80 27.73
N GLY A 5 27.00 -17.95 26.41
CA GLY A 5 26.74 -16.88 25.44
C GLY A 5 25.33 -16.28 25.47
N ALA A 6 25.25 -15.10 24.86
CA ALA A 6 24.01 -14.50 24.41
C ALA A 6 24.27 -13.87 23.04
N ALA A 7 23.87 -14.60 22.00
CA ALA A 7 23.69 -14.05 20.66
C ALA A 7 22.58 -12.98 20.76
N ASN A 8 22.96 -11.71 20.85
CA ASN A 8 22.02 -10.62 20.65
C ASN A 8 21.79 -10.50 19.15
N GLY A 9 20.71 -11.15 18.73
CA GLY A 9 20.21 -11.11 17.37
C GLY A 9 20.11 -9.68 16.89
N ALA A 10 20.61 -9.47 15.66
CA ALA A 10 20.28 -8.31 14.86
C ALA A 10 18.75 -8.16 14.89
N SER A 11 18.27 -7.27 15.74
CA SER A 11 16.91 -6.79 15.69
C SER A 11 16.84 -6.04 14.37
N ASN A 12 16.36 -6.75 13.35
CA ASN A 12 15.90 -6.18 12.10
C ASN A 12 14.62 -5.40 12.42
N THR A 13 14.76 -4.39 13.27
CA THR A 13 13.85 -3.26 13.37
C THR A 13 13.97 -2.63 12.00
N ILE A 14 13.04 -3.00 11.12
CA ILE A 14 12.78 -2.27 9.88
C ILE A 14 12.59 -0.84 10.34
N ALA A 15 13.66 -0.06 10.23
CA ALA A 15 13.65 1.33 10.58
C ALA A 15 12.66 1.95 9.60
N LEU A 16 11.45 2.22 10.08
CA LEU A 16 10.47 3.04 9.39
C LEU A 16 11.00 4.48 9.41
N THR A 17 12.13 4.71 8.76
CA THR A 17 12.64 6.06 8.46
C THR A 17 11.87 6.59 7.27
N GLY A 18 10.56 6.78 7.47
CA GLY A 18 9.73 7.59 6.60
C GLY A 18 9.70 8.99 7.18
N THR A 19 10.60 9.86 6.72
CA THR A 19 10.61 11.32 6.94
C THR A 19 9.42 11.98 6.23
N GLY A 20 8.19 11.59 6.60
CA GLY A 20 6.96 12.21 6.13
C GLY A 20 6.00 12.26 7.30
N GLY A 21 5.53 13.47 7.65
CA GLY A 21 4.51 13.65 8.67
C GLY A 21 3.24 12.81 8.42
N PRO A 22 2.27 12.82 9.34
CA PRO A 22 1.12 11.90 9.37
C PRO A 22 0.18 11.93 8.15
N HIS A 23 0.47 12.69 7.08
CA HIS A 23 -0.40 12.88 5.91
C HIS A 23 0.25 12.61 4.55
N HIS A 24 1.47 12.08 4.49
CA HIS A 24 2.13 11.81 3.20
C HIS A 24 2.00 10.33 2.86
N VAL A 25 1.12 10.01 1.90
CA VAL A 25 1.04 8.67 1.34
C VAL A 25 2.41 8.30 0.76
N ASN A 26 2.98 7.20 1.26
CA ASN A 26 4.29 6.76 0.81
C ASN A 26 4.21 6.34 -0.67
N ALA A 27 5.03 6.96 -1.52
CA ALA A 27 5.03 6.72 -2.95
C ALA A 27 5.30 5.24 -3.28
N ASP A 28 6.13 4.55 -2.49
CA ASP A 28 6.42 3.13 -2.70
C ASP A 28 5.24 2.22 -2.38
N TYR A 29 4.42 2.60 -1.40
CA TYR A 29 3.16 1.90 -1.12
C TYR A 29 2.14 2.13 -2.23
N LEU A 30 1.98 3.38 -2.69
CA LEU A 30 1.07 3.71 -3.78
C LEU A 30 1.43 2.96 -5.07
N LYS A 31 2.72 2.87 -5.42
CA LYS A 31 3.19 2.09 -6.58
C LYS A 31 2.75 0.63 -6.49
N ASN A 32 2.92 -0.02 -5.34
CA ASN A 32 2.52 -1.41 -5.14
C ASN A 32 1.00 -1.60 -5.26
N VAL A 33 0.21 -0.66 -4.73
CA VAL A 33 -1.26 -0.73 -4.81
C VAL A 33 -1.73 -0.55 -6.25
N ILE A 34 -1.15 0.39 -7.01
CA ILE A 34 -1.47 0.57 -8.44
C ILE A 34 -1.07 -0.66 -9.24
N LEU A 35 0.11 -1.23 -8.99
CA LEU A 35 0.57 -2.44 -9.67
C LEU A 35 -0.41 -3.60 -9.40
N GLN A 36 -0.74 -3.82 -8.13
CA GLN A 36 -1.70 -4.84 -7.72
C GLN A 36 -3.07 -4.58 -8.35
N PHE A 37 -3.52 -3.34 -8.47
CA PHE A 37 -4.77 -3.03 -9.17
C PHE A 37 -4.72 -3.48 -10.64
N LEU A 38 -3.66 -3.19 -11.36
CA LEU A 38 -3.55 -3.51 -12.79
C LEU A 38 -3.42 -5.02 -13.06
N GLU A 39 -2.81 -5.78 -12.15
CA GLU A 39 -2.58 -7.22 -12.29
C GLU A 39 -3.78 -8.09 -11.89
N LYS A 40 -4.70 -7.56 -11.08
CA LYS A 40 -5.79 -8.36 -10.50
C LYS A 40 -7.05 -8.40 -11.37
N ASP A 41 -7.86 -9.42 -11.12
CA ASP A 41 -9.16 -9.59 -11.75
C ASP A 41 -10.14 -8.46 -11.37
N LYS A 42 -11.14 -8.26 -12.22
CA LYS A 42 -12.21 -7.25 -12.06
C LYS A 42 -12.79 -7.17 -10.65
N LYS A 43 -13.05 -8.32 -10.00
CA LYS A 43 -13.58 -8.39 -8.64
C LYS A 43 -12.63 -7.79 -7.60
N MET A 44 -11.33 -8.07 -7.73
CA MET A 44 -10.32 -7.50 -6.84
C MET A 44 -10.06 -6.03 -7.18
N GLN A 45 -10.03 -5.66 -8.46
CA GLN A 45 -9.95 -4.25 -8.87
C GLN A 45 -11.03 -3.41 -8.18
N MET A 46 -12.29 -3.85 -8.19
CA MET A 46 -13.37 -3.15 -7.50
C MET A 46 -13.13 -2.99 -5.99
N GLN A 47 -12.48 -3.96 -5.33
CA GLN A 47 -12.11 -3.85 -3.91
C GLN A 47 -10.94 -2.89 -3.66
N LEU A 48 -10.05 -2.71 -4.65
CA LEU A 48 -8.94 -1.77 -4.58
C LEU A 48 -9.35 -0.34 -4.94
N ILE A 49 -10.50 -0.09 -5.58
CA ILE A 49 -10.98 1.28 -5.86
C ILE A 49 -11.15 2.11 -4.56
N PRO A 50 -11.79 1.62 -3.49
CA PRO A 50 -11.84 2.32 -2.21
C PRO A 50 -10.46 2.60 -1.60
N VAL A 51 -9.52 1.65 -1.76
CA VAL A 51 -8.14 1.80 -1.26
C VAL A 51 -7.42 2.91 -2.05
N LEU A 52 -7.50 2.89 -3.38
CA LEU A 52 -6.98 3.95 -4.24
C LEU A 52 -7.61 5.30 -3.92
N SER A 53 -8.93 5.33 -3.65
CA SER A 53 -9.64 6.54 -3.23
C SER A 53 -9.09 7.11 -1.93
N HIS A 54 -8.77 6.26 -0.94
CA HIS A 54 -8.17 6.72 0.31
C HIS A 54 -6.74 7.26 0.12
N LEU A 55 -5.95 6.64 -0.76
CA LEU A 55 -4.55 7.03 -1.01
C LEU A 55 -4.43 8.27 -1.89
N LEU A 56 -5.28 8.40 -2.90
CA LEU A 56 -5.24 9.49 -3.88
C LEU A 56 -6.26 10.59 -3.58
N LYS A 57 -7.09 10.42 -2.54
CA LYS A 57 -8.19 11.31 -2.16
C LYS A 57 -9.17 11.54 -3.32
N PHE A 58 -9.63 10.45 -3.93
CA PHE A 58 -10.63 10.51 -5.01
C PHE A 58 -11.91 11.18 -4.53
N ASN A 59 -12.51 11.96 -5.42
CA ASN A 59 -13.89 12.40 -5.26
C ASN A 59 -14.86 11.36 -5.86
N GLY A 60 -16.17 11.60 -5.75
CA GLY A 60 -17.18 10.66 -6.26
C GLY A 60 -17.13 10.46 -7.79
N GLU A 61 -16.70 11.48 -8.54
CA GLU A 61 -16.55 11.38 -10.00
C GLU A 61 -15.36 10.49 -10.38
N ASP A 62 -14.24 10.64 -9.67
CA ASP A 62 -13.06 9.80 -9.86
C ASP A 62 -13.43 8.32 -9.61
N VAL A 63 -14.07 8.02 -8.47
CA VAL A 63 -14.51 6.64 -8.16
C VAL A 63 -15.38 6.08 -9.28
N SER A 64 -16.37 6.83 -9.75
CA SER A 64 -17.27 6.38 -10.83
C SER A 64 -16.53 6.11 -12.14
N LYS A 65 -15.56 6.95 -12.52
CA LYS A 65 -14.71 6.72 -13.71
C LYS A 65 -13.88 5.45 -13.57
N TRP A 66 -13.29 5.22 -12.40
CA TRP A 66 -12.50 4.01 -12.14
C TRP A 66 -13.37 2.75 -12.17
N GLU A 67 -14.57 2.78 -11.58
CA GLU A 67 -15.54 1.68 -11.64
C GLU A 67 -15.99 1.39 -13.07
N ALA A 68 -16.26 2.44 -13.87
CA ALA A 68 -16.61 2.30 -15.28
C ALA A 68 -15.47 1.69 -16.10
N ALA A 69 -14.22 2.14 -15.89
CA ALA A 69 -13.04 1.60 -16.57
C ALA A 69 -12.80 0.12 -16.26
N VAL A 70 -12.99 -0.28 -15.00
CA VAL A 70 -12.92 -1.69 -14.58
C VAL A 70 -14.07 -2.51 -15.16
N ASN A 71 -15.25 -1.91 -15.31
CA ASN A 71 -16.41 -2.59 -15.88
C ASN A 71 -16.38 -2.73 -17.41
N ALA A 72 -15.71 -1.82 -18.11
CA ALA A 72 -15.60 -1.79 -19.57
C ALA A 72 -14.55 -2.77 -20.13
N ARG A 73 -13.72 -3.36 -19.26
CA ARG A 73 -12.83 -4.49 -19.58
C ARG A 73 -13.58 -5.82 -19.50
#